data_AF-A0A936YQM0-F1
#
_entry.id   AF-A0A936YQM0-F1
#
_cell.length_a   1.000
_cell.length_b   1.000
_cell.length_c   1.000
_cell.angle_alpha   90.00
_cell.angle_beta   90.00
_cell.angle_gamma   90.00
#
_symmetry.space_group_name_H-M   'P 1'
#
loop_
_entity.id
_entity.type
_entity.pdbx_description
1 polymer ?
#
loop_
_entity_poly.entity_id
_entity_poly.type
_entity_poly.pdbx_seq_one_letter_code
_entity_poly.pdbx_strand_id
1 'polypeptide(L)'
;MKAGQFRGTLDSDKLMRASLIIGIFKGLRLLFNGPLEYGWPKTPNKGLPYSGRMPLAYMIEGGIPAMMKVRNHIDALRGGM
;
A
#
# COMPACT_ATOMS: atom_id res chain seq x y z
N MET A 1 21.37 8.92 -1.76
CA MET A 1 21.29 8.28 -0.43
C MET A 1 22.28 7.12 -0.41
N LYS A 2 23.19 7.04 0.56
CA LYS A 2 24.11 5.90 0.65
C LYS A 2 23.31 4.66 1.05
N ALA A 3 23.12 3.73 0.12
CA ALA A 3 22.70 2.38 0.45
C ALA A 3 23.82 1.72 1.26
N GLY A 4 23.54 1.35 2.50
CA GLY A 4 24.48 0.60 3.34
C GLY A 4 24.77 1.26 4.68
N GLN A 5 23.91 0.94 5.66
CA GLN A 5 24.25 0.54 7.04
C GLN A 5 23.04 0.76 7.97
N PHE A 6 21.92 0.06 7.70
CA PHE A 6 20.97 -0.19 8.78
C PHE A 6 21.52 -1.35 9.61
N ARG A 7 22.06 -1.06 10.80
CA ARG A 7 22.54 -2.05 11.78
C ARG A 7 21.50 -2.21 12.90
N GLY A 8 20.32 -2.68 12.54
CA GLY A 8 19.25 -2.96 13.50
C GLY A 8 18.41 -4.15 13.04
N THR A 9 17.78 -4.84 13.98
CA THR A 9 16.68 -5.75 13.67
C THR A 9 15.43 -4.93 13.41
N LEU A 10 14.68 -5.28 12.36
CA LEU A 10 13.34 -4.72 12.17
C LEU A 10 12.45 -5.29 13.27
N ASP A 11 11.82 -4.40 14.05
CA ASP A 11 10.78 -4.82 14.98
C ASP A 11 9.52 -5.28 14.22
N SER A 12 8.57 -5.83 14.97
CA SER A 12 7.32 -6.34 14.41
C SER A 12 6.51 -5.29 13.64
N ASP A 13 6.49 -4.03 14.11
CA ASP A 13 5.78 -2.94 13.41
C ASP A 13 6.41 -2.66 12.05
N LYS A 14 7.74 -2.53 11.99
CA LYS A 14 8.47 -2.32 10.73
C LYS A 14 8.30 -3.49 9.77
N LEU A 15 8.37 -4.73 10.26
CA LEU A 15 8.16 -5.93 9.44
C LEU A 15 6.72 -6.00 8.90
N MET A 16 5.72 -5.68 9.72
CA MET A 16 4.33 -5.64 9.30
C MET A 16 4.11 -4.60 8.20
N ARG A 17 4.64 -3.38 8.38
CA ARG A 17 4.56 -2.32 7.36
C ARG A 17 5.23 -2.75 6.06
N ALA A 18 6.42 -3.34 6.13
CA ALA A 18 7.13 -3.84 4.94
C ALA A 18 6.31 -4.93 4.22
N SER A 19 5.76 -5.89 4.97
CA SER A 19 4.91 -6.96 4.43
C SER A 19 3.68 -6.40 3.71
N LEU A 20 2.98 -5.44 4.33
CA LEU A 20 1.81 -4.79 3.74
C LEU A 20 2.16 -4.02 2.46
N ILE A 21 3.27 -3.26 2.46
CA ILE A 21 3.73 -2.52 1.27
C ILE A 21 4.05 -3.46 0.11
N ILE A 22 4.83 -4.52 0.37
CA ILE A 22 5.17 -5.53 -0.65
C ILE A 22 3.90 -6.19 -1.18
N GLY A 23 2.97 -6.49 -0.28
CA GLY A 23 1.66 -7.01 -0.59
C GLY A 23 0.85 -6.16 -1.58
N ILE A 24 0.68 -4.88 -1.25
CA ILE A 24 -0.02 -3.90 -2.09
C ILE A 24 0.68 -3.75 -3.43
N PHE A 25 2.01 -3.64 -3.43
CA PHE A 25 2.82 -3.51 -4.64
C PHE A 25 2.65 -4.70 -5.60
N LYS A 26 2.61 -5.93 -5.06
CA LYS A 26 2.33 -7.14 -5.84
C LYS A 26 0.89 -7.12 -6.38
N GLY A 27 -0.09 -6.79 -5.54
CA GLY A 27 -1.50 -6.76 -5.94
C GLY A 27 -1.77 -5.78 -7.08
N LEU A 28 -1.17 -4.58 -7.04
CA LEU A 28 -1.34 -3.57 -8.09
C LEU A 28 -0.85 -4.04 -9.48
N ARG A 29 0.19 -4.86 -9.55
CA ARG A 29 0.69 -5.45 -10.81
C ARG A 29 -0.18 -6.53 -11.40
N LEU A 30 -1.02 -7.14 -10.57
CA LEU A 30 -2.01 -8.11 -11.06
C LEU A 30 -3.27 -7.41 -11.55
N LEU A 31 -3.58 -6.23 -10.99
CA LEU A 31 -4.75 -5.44 -11.34
C LEU A 31 -4.56 -4.54 -12.56
N PHE A 32 -3.41 -3.90 -12.66
CA PHE A 32 -3.15 -2.89 -13.68
C PHE A 32 -2.05 -3.34 -14.64
N ASN A 33 -2.18 -2.92 -15.89
CA ASN A 33 -1.11 -2.92 -16.87
C ASN A 33 -0.92 -1.47 -17.34
N GLY A 34 0.13 -0.79 -16.86
CA GLY A 34 0.41 0.62 -17.18
C GLY A 34 0.66 1.53 -15.96
N PRO A 35 0.48 2.87 -16.10
CA PRO A 35 0.97 3.85 -15.12
C PRO A 35 0.48 3.66 -13.68
N LEU A 36 -0.69 3.02 -13.51
CA LEU A 36 -1.30 2.79 -12.20
C LEU A 36 -0.64 1.66 -11.39
N GLU A 37 0.16 0.79 -12.00
CA GLU A 37 0.93 -0.25 -11.29
C GLU A 37 1.81 0.35 -10.17
N TYR A 38 2.31 1.57 -10.40
CA TYR A 38 3.14 2.33 -9.45
C TYR A 38 2.44 3.60 -8.98
N GLY A 39 1.64 4.22 -9.86
CA GLY A 39 1.03 5.53 -9.63
C GLY A 39 -0.17 5.48 -8.69
N TRP A 40 -0.90 4.37 -8.64
CA TRP A 40 -2.19 4.31 -7.95
C TRP A 40 -2.16 4.79 -6.48
N PRO A 41 -1.16 4.45 -5.64
CA PRO A 41 -1.10 4.95 -4.26
C PRO A 41 -1.05 6.49 -4.16
N LYS A 42 -0.56 7.17 -5.20
CA LYS A 42 -0.40 8.62 -5.28
C LYS A 42 -1.50 9.29 -6.12
N THR A 43 -2.47 8.54 -6.64
CA THR A 43 -3.58 9.08 -7.40
C THR A 43 -4.76 9.35 -6.46
N PRO A 44 -5.38 10.54 -6.50
CA PRO A 44 -6.64 10.80 -5.79
C PRO A 44 -7.68 9.73 -6.12
N ASN A 45 -8.25 9.09 -5.10
CA ASN A 45 -9.23 8.03 -5.27
C ASN A 45 -10.56 8.43 -4.63
N LYS A 46 -11.64 8.48 -5.41
CA LYS A 46 -12.99 8.82 -4.93
C LYS A 46 -13.70 7.65 -4.23
N GLY A 47 -13.23 6.42 -4.42
CA GLY A 47 -13.77 5.24 -3.77
C GLY A 47 -13.58 5.28 -2.25
N LEU A 48 -14.45 4.57 -1.52
CA LEU A 48 -14.24 4.34 -0.10
C LEU A 48 -12.99 3.46 0.12
N PRO A 49 -12.18 3.70 1.17
CA PRO A 49 -12.34 4.70 2.23
C PRO A 49 -11.66 6.06 1.96
N TYR A 50 -11.20 6.32 0.74
CA TYR A 50 -10.26 7.40 0.44
C TYR A 50 -10.92 8.79 0.36
N SER A 51 -12.19 8.85 -0.02
CA SER A 51 -12.98 10.09 -0.07
C SER A 51 -12.31 11.22 -0.87
N GLY A 52 -11.71 10.87 -2.01
CA GLY A 52 -10.98 11.80 -2.87
C GLY A 52 -9.50 11.98 -2.52
N ARG A 53 -9.03 11.43 -1.41
CA ARG A 53 -7.61 11.48 -1.00
C ARG A 53 -6.78 10.42 -1.72
N MET A 54 -5.46 10.60 -1.71
CA MET A 54 -4.53 9.57 -2.17
C MET A 54 -4.52 8.39 -1.17
N PRO A 55 -4.55 7.12 -1.64
CA PRO A 55 -4.40 5.96 -0.77
C PRO A 55 -3.13 6.01 0.10
N LEU A 56 -2.03 6.59 -0.40
CA LEU A 56 -0.81 6.82 0.36
C LEU A 56 -1.04 7.74 1.57
N ALA A 57 -1.76 8.85 1.38
CA ALA A 57 -2.07 9.76 2.49
C ALA A 57 -2.91 9.06 3.56
N TYR A 58 -3.90 8.26 3.13
CA TYR A 58 -4.71 7.43 4.03
C TYR A 58 -3.86 6.44 4.84
N MET A 59 -2.90 5.76 4.21
CA MET A 59 -1.99 4.82 4.90
C MET A 59 -1.05 5.52 5.89
N ILE A 60 -0.55 6.72 5.55
CA ILE A 60 0.32 7.49 6.44
C ILE A 60 -0.44 7.93 7.69
N GLU A 61 -1.65 8.47 7.52
CA GLU A 61 -2.48 8.95 8.62
C GLU A 61 -2.94 7.81 9.55
N GLY A 62 -3.40 6.70 8.97
CA GLY A 62 -4.01 5.61 9.75
C GLY A 62 -3.09 4.45 10.10
N GLY A 63 -1.80 4.50 9.73
CA GLY A 63 -0.81 3.48 10.05
C GLY A 63 -1.19 2.06 9.57
N ILE A 64 -0.76 1.04 10.32
CA ILE A 64 -0.98 -0.38 9.97
C ILE A 64 -2.47 -0.70 9.73
N PRO A 65 -3.44 -0.26 10.55
CA PRO A 65 -4.86 -0.50 10.28
C PRO A 65 -5.34 0.03 8.92
N ALA A 66 -4.89 1.23 8.51
CA ALA A 66 -5.21 1.76 7.19
C ALA A 66 -4.50 0.99 6.08
N MET A 67 -3.23 0.62 6.27
CA MET A 67 -2.48 -0.20 5.31
C MET A 67 -3.13 -1.57 5.08
N MET A 68 -3.66 -2.21 6.13
CA MET A 68 -4.45 -3.44 6.01
C MET A 68 -5.72 -3.23 5.19
N LYS A 69 -6.47 -2.15 5.43
CA LYS A 69 -7.67 -1.83 4.64
C LYS A 69 -7.34 -1.61 3.17
N VAL A 70 -6.25 -0.93 2.85
CA VAL A 70 -5.78 -0.77 1.46
C VAL A 70 -5.41 -2.12 0.86
N ARG A 71 -4.67 -2.97 1.59
CA ARG A 71 -4.33 -4.30 1.11
C ARG A 71 -5.58 -5.14 0.82
N ASN A 72 -6.56 -5.13 1.72
CA ASN A 72 -7.82 -5.85 1.54
C ASN A 72 -8.63 -5.30 0.35
N HIS A 73 -8.63 -3.98 0.14
CA HIS A 73 -9.27 -3.37 -1.02
C HIS A 73 -8.67 -3.86 -2.34
N ILE A 74 -7.33 -3.85 -2.45
CA ILE A 74 -6.63 -4.39 -3.62
C ILE A 74 -6.88 -5.89 -3.79
N ASP A 75 -6.93 -6.62 -2.68
CA ASP A 75 -7.19 -8.06 -2.70
C ASP A 75 -8.65 -8.42 -3.08
N ALA A 76 -9.62 -7.56 -2.77
CA ALA A 76 -11.00 -7.72 -3.21
C ALA A 76 -11.13 -7.46 -4.72
N LEU A 77 -10.52 -6.37 -5.20
CA LEU A 77 -10.51 -6.02 -6.62
C LEU A 77 -9.88 -7.13 -7.49
N ARG A 78 -8.85 -7.83 -7.00
CA ARG A 78 -8.24 -8.95 -7.76
C ARG A 78 -9.07 -10.23 -7.71
N GLY A 79 -9.86 -10.41 -6.65
CA GLY A 79 -10.60 -11.63 -6.35
C GLY A 79 -12.04 -11.64 -6.84
N GLY A 80 -12.56 -10.50 -7.30
CA GLY A 80 -13.92 -10.39 -7.85
C GLY A 80 -15.03 -10.44 -6.81
N MET A 81 -14.78 -9.97 -5.58
CA MET A 81 -15.83 -9.77 -4.57
C MET A 81 -16.39 -8.35 -4.60
#